data_AF-A0A8J8Q283-F1
#
_entry.id   AF-A0A8J8Q283-F1
#
_cell.length_a   1.000
_cell.length_b   1.000
_cell.length_c   1.000
_cell.angle_alpha   90.00
_cell.angle_beta   90.00
_cell.angle_gamma   90.00
#
_symmetry.space_group_name_H-M   'P 1'
#
loop_
_entity.id
_entity.type
_entity.pdbx_description
1 polymer ?
#
loop_
_entity_poly.entity_id
_entity_poly.type
_entity_poly.pdbx_seq_one_letter_code
_entity_poly.pdbx_strand_id
1 'polypeptide(L)'
;MNTDIDRDRGILTPADRAFLLGEREMGHEQSRRNAEARIRRRVTDAILDFDLLLHTFSEKDRRQVFDELTADPDHLDALRAMLAFAYIGTDEHGLDFEEILVPAVRHSEEACAASRLDANVSVDVTFEVETSVESTLEGVAERLEAGDPVTPQELFSLVMQGDHDPGRYDRIALVVPEEGVDDQFLERLATYLEGEVRRPTPSRAVIRLDGAESE
;
A
#
# COMPACT_ATOMS: atom_id res chain seq x y z
N MET A 1 -3.79 3.54 3.53
CA MET A 1 -2.46 3.98 4.01
C MET A 1 -2.54 4.15 5.52
N ASN A 2 -1.60 3.59 6.29
CA ASN A 2 -1.56 3.79 7.75
C ASN A 2 -0.95 5.17 8.06
N THR A 3 -1.70 6.02 8.76
CA THR A 3 -1.31 7.39 9.11
C THR A 3 -1.16 7.58 10.63
N ASP A 4 -1.22 6.52 11.43
CA ASP A 4 -1.09 6.61 12.88
C ASP A 4 0.38 6.84 13.29
N ILE A 5 0.65 8.06 13.76
CA ILE A 5 1.98 8.47 14.25
C ILE A 5 2.22 8.07 15.70
N ASP A 6 1.18 7.89 16.50
CA ASP A 6 1.22 7.81 17.96
C ASP A 6 1.52 6.39 18.46
N ARG A 7 1.34 5.37 17.61
CA ARG A 7 1.72 4.00 17.96
C ARG A 7 3.20 3.85 18.31
N ASP A 8 3.49 2.84 19.11
CA ASP A 8 4.84 2.49 19.54
C ASP A 8 5.81 2.29 18.38
N ARG A 9 7.10 2.41 18.70
CA ARG A 9 8.18 2.27 17.72
C ARG A 9 8.16 0.88 17.08
N GLY A 10 8.06 0.85 15.76
CA GLY A 10 8.42 -0.31 14.94
C GLY A 10 9.77 -0.07 14.26
N ILE A 11 9.82 -0.29 12.95
CA ILE A 11 10.94 0.15 12.09
C ILE A 11 11.11 1.67 12.19
N LEU A 12 9.98 2.39 12.07
CA LEU A 12 9.91 3.85 12.16
C LEU A 12 9.60 4.28 13.60
N THR A 13 10.22 5.39 14.03
CA THR A 13 9.79 6.10 15.25
C THR A 13 8.60 7.02 14.96
N PRO A 14 7.80 7.44 15.96
CA PRO A 14 6.75 8.45 15.78
C PRO A 14 7.23 9.69 15.01
N ALA A 15 8.43 10.19 15.32
CA ALA A 15 9.03 11.32 14.63
C ALA A 15 9.40 11.05 13.16
N ASP A 16 9.69 9.80 12.79
CA ASP A 16 9.93 9.46 11.37
C ASP A 16 8.59 9.39 10.62
N ARG A 17 7.53 8.88 11.24
CA ARG A 17 6.18 8.84 10.64
C ARG A 17 5.66 10.26 10.40
N ALA A 18 5.72 11.12 11.42
CA ALA A 18 5.35 12.53 11.29
C ALA A 18 6.19 13.24 10.21
N PHE A 19 7.48 12.91 10.06
CA PHE A 19 8.31 13.45 9.00
C PHE A 19 7.87 12.98 7.60
N LEU A 20 7.57 11.68 7.42
CA LEU A 20 7.12 11.12 6.14
C LEU A 20 5.71 11.59 5.74
N LEU A 21 4.83 11.84 6.71
CA LEU A 21 3.49 12.38 6.49
C LEU A 21 3.48 13.92 6.30
N GLY A 22 4.64 14.58 6.40
CA GLY A 22 4.73 16.04 6.27
C GLY A 22 4.27 16.82 7.51
N GLU A 23 3.78 16.15 8.54
CA GLU A 23 3.36 16.76 9.82
C GLU A 23 4.52 17.34 10.64
N ARG A 24 5.76 16.99 10.26
CA ARG A 24 6.98 17.55 10.86
C ARG A 24 7.91 18.10 9.79
N GLU A 25 7.95 19.43 9.70
CA GLU A 25 8.94 20.13 8.89
C GLU A 25 10.33 20.11 9.54
N MET A 26 11.36 19.92 8.70
CA MET A 26 12.75 20.02 9.11
C MET A 26 13.27 21.41 8.73
N GLY A 27 13.63 22.23 9.72
CA GLY A 27 14.01 23.64 9.51
C GLY A 27 15.25 23.88 8.62
N HIS A 28 16.01 22.84 8.26
CA HIS A 28 17.16 22.93 7.35
C HIS A 28 17.24 21.71 6.43
N GLU A 29 17.68 21.93 5.18
CA GLU A 29 17.83 20.87 4.17
C GLU A 29 18.73 19.71 4.64
N GLN A 30 19.81 20.04 5.37
CA GLN A 30 20.70 19.01 5.93
C GLN A 30 19.98 18.11 6.95
N SER A 31 19.07 18.66 7.75
CA SER A 31 18.27 17.89 8.70
C SER A 31 17.30 16.95 7.98
N ARG A 32 16.71 17.40 6.87
CA ARG A 32 15.85 16.58 6.00
C ARG A 32 16.62 15.39 5.42
N ARG A 33 17.77 15.65 4.79
CA ARG A 33 18.64 14.58 4.23
C ARG A 33 19.09 13.58 5.30
N ASN A 34 19.42 14.06 6.49
CA ASN A 34 19.79 13.20 7.62
C ASN A 34 18.61 12.33 8.09
N ALA A 35 17.39 12.86 8.07
CA ALA A 35 16.18 12.09 8.39
C ALA A 35 15.92 10.99 7.35
N GLU A 36 15.95 11.33 6.06
CA GLU A 36 15.79 10.38 4.97
C GLU A 36 16.85 9.26 5.02
N ALA A 37 18.12 9.61 5.21
CA ALA A 37 19.20 8.64 5.29
C ALA A 37 19.06 7.70 6.50
N ARG A 38 18.61 8.24 7.65
CA ARG A 38 18.33 7.45 8.85
C ARG A 38 17.16 6.49 8.62
N ILE A 39 16.08 6.95 8.00
CA ILE A 39 14.90 6.12 7.70
C ILE A 39 15.28 4.99 6.74
N ARG A 40 15.98 5.30 5.64
CA ARG A 40 16.47 4.26 4.71
C ARG A 40 17.30 3.19 5.42
N ARG A 41 18.25 3.61 6.26
CA ARG A 41 19.07 2.67 7.03
C ARG A 41 18.23 1.78 7.94
N ARG A 42 17.26 2.34 8.67
CA ARG A 42 16.36 1.56 9.54
C ARG A 42 15.55 0.54 8.75
N VAL A 43 15.05 0.91 7.58
CA VAL A 43 14.31 0.00 6.71
C VAL A 43 15.23 -1.13 6.22
N THR A 44 16.43 -0.81 5.75
CA THR A 44 17.41 -1.83 5.34
C THR A 44 17.77 -2.77 6.49
N ASP A 45 18.10 -2.24 7.66
CA ASP A 45 18.48 -3.05 8.83
C ASP A 45 17.30 -3.94 9.27
N ALA A 46 16.07 -3.42 9.27
CA ALA A 46 14.89 -4.21 9.61
C ALA A 46 14.57 -5.32 8.60
N ILE A 47 14.84 -5.10 7.30
CA ILE A 47 14.70 -6.16 6.29
C ILE A 47 15.71 -7.28 6.56
N LEU A 48 16.95 -6.94 6.92
CA LEU A 48 17.98 -7.91 7.27
C LEU A 48 17.62 -8.72 8.52
N ASP A 49 16.96 -8.10 9.49
CA ASP A 49 16.52 -8.78 10.72
C ASP A 49 15.52 -9.91 10.45
N PHE A 50 14.79 -9.91 9.33
CA PHE A 50 13.87 -11.02 9.01
C PHE A 50 14.59 -12.36 8.81
N ASP A 51 15.84 -12.36 8.34
CA ASP A 51 16.65 -13.58 8.28
C ASP A 51 16.88 -14.14 9.69
N LEU A 52 17.25 -13.28 10.64
CA LEU A 52 17.40 -13.68 12.04
C LEU A 52 16.09 -14.17 12.63
N LEU A 53 14.97 -13.46 12.39
CA LEU A 53 13.66 -13.83 12.90
C LEU A 53 13.19 -15.18 12.35
N LEU A 54 13.42 -15.46 11.06
CA LEU A 54 13.03 -16.71 10.43
C LEU A 54 13.69 -17.92 11.12
N HIS A 55 14.96 -17.79 11.50
CA HIS A 55 15.75 -18.87 12.08
C HIS A 55 15.66 -18.98 13.61
N THR A 56 15.39 -17.87 14.31
CA THR A 56 15.47 -17.82 15.78
C THR A 56 14.14 -17.58 16.48
N PHE A 57 13.17 -16.96 15.80
CA PHE A 57 11.88 -16.62 16.40
C PHE A 57 11.00 -17.87 16.46
N SER A 58 10.45 -18.21 17.63
CA SER A 58 9.77 -19.49 17.83
C SER A 58 8.47 -19.57 17.01
N GLU A 59 8.01 -20.78 16.67
CA GLU A 59 6.72 -20.95 15.98
C GLU A 59 5.56 -20.34 16.79
N LYS A 60 5.59 -20.48 18.12
CA LYS A 60 4.58 -19.91 19.01
C LYS A 60 4.53 -18.39 18.90
N ASP A 61 5.68 -17.73 18.95
CA ASP A 61 5.74 -16.26 18.91
C ASP A 61 5.41 -15.73 17.51
N ARG A 62 5.85 -16.43 16.45
CA ARG A 62 5.38 -16.15 15.08
C ARG A 62 3.87 -16.21 14.99
N ARG A 63 3.25 -17.25 15.54
CA ARG A 63 1.78 -17.38 15.53
C ARG A 63 1.11 -16.21 16.23
N GLN A 64 1.60 -15.77 17.38
CA GLN A 64 1.03 -14.61 18.07
C GLN A 64 1.07 -13.32 17.24
N VAL A 65 2.19 -13.07 16.54
CA VAL A 65 2.31 -11.91 15.63
C VAL A 65 1.26 -11.99 14.52
N PHE A 66 1.12 -13.15 13.87
CA PHE A 66 0.18 -13.29 12.76
C PHE A 66 -1.29 -13.39 13.21
N ASP A 67 -1.58 -13.89 14.40
CA ASP A 67 -2.93 -13.88 14.98
C ASP A 67 -3.41 -12.43 15.19
N GLU A 68 -2.55 -11.55 15.70
CA GLU A 68 -2.85 -10.12 15.85
C GLU A 68 -2.95 -9.39 14.49
N LEU A 69 -2.06 -9.72 13.56
CA LEU A 69 -2.01 -9.11 12.23
C LEU A 69 -3.22 -9.48 11.35
N THR A 70 -3.78 -10.67 11.53
CA THR A 70 -4.90 -11.18 10.73
C THR A 70 -6.26 -10.95 11.37
N ALA A 71 -6.31 -10.55 12.65
CA ALA A 71 -7.55 -10.22 13.35
C ALA A 71 -8.17 -8.89 12.90
N ASP A 72 -7.35 -7.96 12.38
CA ASP A 72 -7.78 -6.63 11.95
C ASP A 72 -7.52 -6.45 10.44
N PRO A 73 -8.54 -6.12 9.62
CA PRO A 73 -8.36 -5.79 8.20
C PRO A 73 -7.28 -4.71 7.94
N ASP A 74 -7.16 -3.71 8.82
CA ASP A 74 -6.19 -2.62 8.67
C ASP A 74 -4.74 -3.12 8.88
N HIS A 75 -4.57 -4.13 9.74
CA HIS A 75 -3.29 -4.79 9.94
C HIS A 75 -2.93 -5.71 8.77
N LEU A 76 -3.92 -6.39 8.18
CA LEU A 76 -3.71 -7.19 6.98
C LEU A 76 -3.30 -6.32 5.78
N ASP A 77 -3.87 -5.12 5.65
CA ASP A 77 -3.44 -4.13 4.66
C ASP A 77 -1.98 -3.69 4.85
N ALA A 78 -1.48 -3.64 6.09
CA ALA A 78 -0.08 -3.36 6.35
C ALA A 78 0.86 -4.49 5.85
N LEU A 79 0.43 -5.76 5.94
CA LEU A 79 1.16 -6.88 5.36
C LEU A 79 1.20 -6.80 3.83
N ARG A 80 0.08 -6.45 3.20
CA ARG A 80 0.01 -6.21 1.74
C ARG A 80 0.92 -5.07 1.32
N ALA A 81 0.93 -3.97 2.08
CA ALA A 81 1.80 -2.83 1.83
C ALA A 81 3.30 -3.20 1.93
N MET A 82 3.68 -4.11 2.83
CA MET A 82 5.05 -4.63 2.92
C MET A 82 5.46 -5.40 1.65
N LEU A 83 4.58 -6.26 1.14
CA LEU A 83 4.82 -7.01 -0.10
C LEU A 83 4.86 -6.08 -1.32
N ALA A 84 3.95 -5.11 -1.40
CA ALA A 84 3.93 -4.11 -2.46
C ALA A 84 5.21 -3.25 -2.45
N PHE A 85 5.68 -2.84 -1.27
CA PHE A 85 6.95 -2.13 -1.12
C PHE A 85 8.13 -2.95 -1.65
N ALA A 86 8.17 -4.25 -1.36
CA ALA A 86 9.20 -5.14 -1.88
C ALA A 86 9.10 -5.28 -3.41
N TYR A 87 7.90 -5.51 -3.95
CA TYR A 87 7.64 -5.64 -5.38
C TYR A 87 8.08 -4.39 -6.17
N ILE A 88 7.66 -3.20 -5.71
CA ILE A 88 8.03 -1.93 -6.35
C ILE A 88 9.55 -1.74 -6.28
N GLY A 89 10.16 -1.96 -5.11
CA GLY A 89 11.60 -1.79 -4.94
C GLY A 89 12.43 -2.74 -5.81
N THR A 90 11.95 -3.96 -6.07
CA THR A 90 12.64 -4.89 -6.96
C THR A 90 12.48 -4.48 -8.42
N ASP A 91 11.27 -4.08 -8.82
CA ASP A 91 10.97 -3.62 -10.18
C ASP A 91 11.77 -2.35 -10.56
N GLU A 92 11.83 -1.37 -9.66
CA GLU A 92 12.63 -0.14 -9.82
C GLU A 92 14.14 -0.42 -10.00
N HIS A 93 14.61 -1.58 -9.53
CA HIS A 93 16.00 -2.02 -9.66
C HIS A 93 16.22 -3.06 -10.77
N GLY A 94 15.19 -3.35 -11.58
CA GLY A 94 15.25 -4.32 -12.67
C GLY A 94 15.43 -5.77 -12.21
N LEU A 95 15.03 -6.07 -10.98
CA LEU A 95 14.96 -7.43 -10.45
C LEU A 95 13.55 -7.97 -10.65
N ASP A 96 13.44 -9.17 -11.20
CA ASP A 96 12.16 -9.85 -11.29
C ASP A 96 11.72 -10.30 -9.89
N PHE A 97 10.52 -9.91 -9.47
CA PHE A 97 9.99 -10.28 -8.17
C PHE A 97 9.84 -11.81 -8.04
N GLU A 98 9.62 -12.53 -9.14
CA GLU A 98 9.58 -13.99 -9.15
C GLU A 98 10.89 -14.60 -8.63
N GLU A 99 12.05 -14.01 -8.97
CA GLU A 99 13.38 -14.47 -8.53
C GLU A 99 13.57 -14.39 -7.01
N ILE A 100 12.73 -13.63 -6.30
CA ILE A 100 12.76 -13.49 -4.85
C ILE A 100 11.63 -14.32 -4.21
N LEU A 101 10.42 -14.21 -4.75
CA LEU A 101 9.24 -14.86 -4.17
C LEU A 101 9.28 -16.38 -4.29
N VAL A 102 9.63 -16.92 -5.47
CA VAL A 102 9.62 -18.36 -5.71
C VAL A 102 10.59 -19.09 -4.78
N PRO A 103 11.86 -18.65 -4.65
CA PRO A 103 12.76 -19.23 -3.66
C PRO A 103 12.23 -19.08 -2.24
N ALA A 104 11.71 -17.92 -1.84
CA ALA A 104 11.22 -17.71 -0.47
C ALA A 104 10.09 -18.69 -0.10
N VAL A 105 9.12 -18.89 -0.99
CA VAL A 105 8.01 -19.83 -0.79
C VAL A 105 8.51 -21.27 -0.80
N ARG A 106 9.34 -21.65 -1.78
CA ARG A 106 9.90 -23.01 -1.87
C ARG A 106 10.64 -23.42 -0.60
N HIS A 107 11.59 -22.59 -0.13
CA HIS A 107 12.35 -22.89 1.08
C HIS A 107 11.44 -22.97 2.32
N SER A 108 10.40 -22.14 2.38
CA SER A 108 9.45 -22.16 3.49
C SER A 108 8.62 -23.45 3.53
N GLU A 109 8.14 -23.93 2.38
CA GLU A 109 7.41 -25.19 2.25
C GLU A 109 8.29 -26.40 2.59
N GLU A 110 9.53 -26.42 2.10
CA GLU A 110 10.51 -27.47 2.43
C GLU A 110 10.82 -27.49 3.94
N ALA A 111 11.04 -26.33 4.57
CA ALA A 111 11.29 -26.23 6.00
C ALA A 111 10.05 -26.63 6.83
N CYS A 112 8.85 -26.29 6.36
CA CYS A 112 7.58 -26.69 6.99
C CYS A 112 7.40 -28.21 6.94
N ALA A 113 7.64 -28.83 5.78
CA ALA A 113 7.55 -30.28 5.62
C ALA A 113 8.56 -31.02 6.51
N ALA A 114 9.81 -30.55 6.54
CA ALA A 114 10.85 -31.14 7.38
C ALA A 114 10.47 -31.05 8.87
N SER A 115 9.95 -29.90 9.32
CA SER A 115 9.63 -29.68 10.75
C SER A 115 8.31 -30.30 11.22
N ARG A 116 7.28 -30.33 10.37
CA ARG A 116 5.92 -30.77 10.76
C ARG A 116 5.58 -32.18 10.31
N LEU A 117 6.15 -32.64 9.20
CA LEU A 117 5.81 -33.92 8.57
C LEU A 117 6.96 -34.93 8.59
N ASP A 118 8.15 -34.52 9.05
CA ASP A 118 9.38 -35.32 8.99
C ASP A 118 9.62 -35.88 7.57
N ALA A 119 9.36 -35.03 6.57
CA ALA A 119 9.35 -35.42 5.16
C ALA A 119 10.07 -34.40 4.28
N ASN A 120 10.68 -34.90 3.21
CA ASN A 120 11.13 -34.07 2.09
C ASN A 120 10.03 -33.98 1.04
N VAL A 121 9.80 -32.78 0.53
CA VAL A 121 8.78 -32.49 -0.48
C VAL A 121 9.42 -31.92 -1.73
N SER A 122 8.76 -32.13 -2.88
CA SER A 122 9.05 -31.38 -4.09
C SER A 122 8.06 -30.22 -4.16
N VAL A 123 8.55 -29.00 -4.30
CA VAL A 123 7.72 -27.79 -4.29
C VAL A 123 7.86 -27.05 -5.61
N ASP A 124 6.77 -27.03 -6.37
CA ASP A 124 6.61 -26.23 -7.57
C ASP A 124 5.80 -24.99 -7.24
N VAL A 125 6.38 -23.82 -7.50
CA VAL A 125 5.75 -22.50 -7.29
C VAL A 125 5.70 -21.81 -8.64
N THR A 126 4.54 -21.27 -8.98
CA THR A 126 4.33 -20.49 -10.21
C THR A 126 3.78 -19.13 -9.81
N PHE A 127 4.43 -18.07 -10.25
CA PHE A 127 4.00 -16.69 -10.04
C PHE A 127 3.97 -16.00 -11.40
N GLU A 128 2.78 -15.58 -11.84
CA GLU A 128 2.56 -14.97 -13.14
C GLU A 128 1.78 -13.66 -12.94
N VAL A 129 2.32 -12.57 -13.48
CA VAL A 129 1.70 -11.24 -13.43
C VAL A 129 1.50 -10.76 -14.85
N GLU A 130 0.24 -10.65 -15.26
CA GLU A 130 -0.16 -10.05 -16.52
C GLU A 130 -0.63 -8.61 -16.27
N THR A 131 0.02 -7.64 -16.90
CA THR A 131 -0.38 -6.23 -16.82
C THR A 131 -0.94 -5.79 -18.17
N SER A 132 -2.22 -5.43 -18.22
CA SER A 132 -2.85 -4.75 -19.35
C SER A 132 -3.04 -3.27 -19.04
N VAL A 133 -2.84 -2.42 -20.05
CA VAL A 133 -3.20 -0.99 -19.96
C VAL A 133 -4.68 -0.87 -20.31
N GLU A 134 -5.52 -0.68 -19.29
CA GLU A 134 -6.96 -0.48 -19.47
C GLU A 134 -7.28 0.96 -19.95
N SER A 135 -6.60 1.95 -19.35
CA SER A 135 -6.75 3.37 -19.69
C SER A 135 -5.49 4.16 -19.30
N THR A 136 -5.12 5.15 -20.11
CA THR A 136 -4.04 6.09 -19.76
C THR A 136 -4.55 7.13 -18.75
N LEU A 137 -3.68 7.67 -17.90
CA LEU A 137 -4.03 8.78 -16.99
C LEU A 137 -4.63 9.99 -17.72
N GLU A 138 -4.11 10.32 -18.91
CA GLU A 138 -4.66 11.39 -19.77
C GLU A 138 -6.11 11.10 -20.14
N GLY A 139 -6.41 9.89 -20.65
CA GLY A 139 -7.79 9.46 -20.93
C GLY A 139 -8.71 9.42 -19.69
N VAL A 140 -8.17 9.16 -18.49
CA VAL A 140 -8.93 9.30 -17.23
C VAL A 140 -9.24 10.77 -16.94
N ALA A 141 -8.26 11.67 -17.11
CA ALA A 141 -8.45 13.10 -16.93
C ALA A 141 -9.48 13.68 -17.91
N GLU A 142 -9.42 13.29 -19.18
CA GLU A 142 -10.40 13.69 -20.20
C GLU A 142 -11.82 13.27 -19.82
N ARG A 143 -11.99 12.02 -19.34
CA ARG A 143 -13.29 11.54 -18.83
C ARG A 143 -13.76 12.34 -17.62
N LEU A 144 -12.86 12.65 -16.70
CA LEU A 144 -13.19 13.44 -15.51
C LEU A 144 -13.60 14.88 -15.89
N GLU A 145 -12.93 15.50 -16.86
CA GLU A 145 -13.30 16.80 -17.43
C GLU A 145 -14.65 16.78 -18.17
N ALA A 146 -14.97 15.68 -18.85
CA ALA A 146 -16.26 15.47 -19.49
C ALA A 146 -17.40 15.18 -18.49
N GLY A 147 -17.10 14.98 -17.20
CA GLY A 147 -18.05 14.56 -16.18
C GLY A 147 -18.44 13.08 -16.29
N ASP A 148 -17.68 12.30 -17.05
CA ASP A 148 -17.88 10.87 -17.19
C ASP A 148 -17.42 10.13 -15.93
N PRO A 149 -18.11 9.05 -15.55
CA PRO A 149 -17.74 8.27 -14.37
C PRO A 149 -16.37 7.59 -14.52
N VAL A 150 -15.53 7.65 -13.50
CA VAL A 150 -14.21 6.97 -13.42
C VAL A 150 -14.21 5.89 -12.32
N THR A 151 -13.26 4.96 -12.33
CA THR A 151 -13.12 4.02 -11.21
C THR A 151 -12.39 4.69 -10.02
N PRO A 152 -12.59 4.21 -8.79
CA PRO A 152 -11.83 4.67 -7.63
C PRO A 152 -10.31 4.53 -7.81
N GLN A 153 -9.85 3.47 -8.48
CA GLN A 153 -8.43 3.25 -8.80
C GLN A 153 -7.92 4.23 -9.85
N GLU A 154 -8.69 4.50 -10.90
CA GLU A 154 -8.38 5.51 -11.92
C GLU A 154 -8.20 6.89 -11.25
N LEU A 155 -9.15 7.27 -10.38
CA LEU A 155 -9.07 8.52 -9.63
C LEU A 155 -7.86 8.56 -8.69
N PHE A 156 -7.63 7.50 -7.91
CA PHE A 156 -6.48 7.44 -7.01
C PHE A 156 -5.15 7.55 -7.78
N SER A 157 -5.02 6.87 -8.91
CA SER A 157 -3.81 6.93 -9.74
C SER A 157 -3.56 8.33 -10.30
N LEU A 158 -4.63 9.02 -10.72
CA LEU A 158 -4.56 10.40 -11.21
C LEU A 158 -4.10 11.37 -10.10
N VAL A 159 -4.64 11.20 -8.90
CA VAL A 159 -4.30 12.01 -7.72
C VAL A 159 -2.85 11.79 -7.28
N MET A 160 -2.40 10.52 -7.25
CA MET A 160 -1.03 10.19 -6.86
C MET A 160 0.02 10.71 -7.84
N GLN A 161 -0.35 10.93 -9.10
CA GLN A 161 0.54 11.47 -10.13
C GLN A 161 0.80 12.98 -9.93
N GLY A 162 -0.15 13.71 -9.35
CA GLY A 162 0.03 15.07 -8.86
C GLY A 162 -0.06 16.21 -9.88
N ASP A 163 -0.23 15.92 -11.19
CA ASP A 163 -0.41 16.98 -12.21
C ASP A 163 -1.89 17.38 -12.41
N HIS A 164 -2.82 16.63 -11.82
CA HIS A 164 -4.25 16.93 -11.87
C HIS A 164 -4.78 17.28 -10.48
N ASP A 165 -5.34 18.48 -10.35
CA ASP A 165 -6.04 18.91 -9.14
C ASP A 165 -7.49 18.40 -9.17
N PRO A 166 -7.85 17.38 -8.36
CA PRO A 166 -9.22 16.90 -8.24
C PRO A 166 -10.14 17.91 -7.51
N GLY A 167 -9.58 18.84 -6.74
CA GLY A 167 -10.34 19.86 -5.98
C GLY A 167 -11.11 20.83 -6.87
N ARG A 168 -10.75 20.92 -8.16
CA ARG A 168 -11.45 21.75 -9.16
C ARG A 168 -12.88 21.31 -9.48
N TYR A 169 -13.27 20.11 -9.06
CA TYR A 169 -14.58 19.54 -9.38
C TYR A 169 -15.51 19.58 -8.17
N ASP A 170 -16.73 20.07 -8.32
CA ASP A 170 -17.74 20.01 -7.25
C ASP A 170 -18.16 18.57 -6.94
N ARG A 171 -18.09 17.71 -7.97
CA ARG A 171 -18.63 16.36 -7.96
C ARG A 171 -17.86 15.44 -8.88
N ILE A 172 -17.42 14.32 -8.31
CA ILE A 172 -16.78 13.23 -9.06
C ILE A 172 -17.67 11.99 -9.02
N ALA A 173 -18.06 11.49 -10.19
CA ALA A 173 -18.87 10.28 -10.33
C ALA A 173 -17.95 9.05 -10.42
N LEU A 174 -18.24 8.04 -9.59
CA LEU A 174 -17.45 6.81 -9.53
C LEU A 174 -18.26 5.59 -9.99
N VAL A 175 -17.63 4.73 -10.79
CA VAL A 175 -18.07 3.35 -11.04
C VAL A 175 -17.30 2.45 -10.09
N VAL A 176 -18.01 1.83 -9.15
CA VAL A 176 -17.40 0.90 -8.20
C VAL A 176 -17.40 -0.48 -8.84
N PRO A 177 -16.24 -1.09 -9.13
CA PRO A 177 -16.17 -2.46 -9.63
C PRO A 177 -16.69 -3.43 -8.56
N GLU A 178 -17.21 -4.59 -8.99
CA GLU A 178 -17.75 -5.61 -8.07
C GLU A 178 -16.68 -6.19 -7.14
N GLU A 179 -15.40 -6.15 -7.54
CA GLU A 179 -14.27 -6.66 -6.78
C GLU A 179 -13.20 -5.57 -6.57
N GLY A 180 -12.54 -5.60 -5.41
CA GLY A 180 -11.33 -4.81 -5.16
C GLY A 180 -11.52 -3.39 -4.61
N VAL A 181 -12.75 -2.95 -4.34
CA VAL A 181 -13.03 -1.66 -3.66
C VAL A 181 -14.07 -1.83 -2.57
N ASP A 182 -13.64 -1.74 -1.31
CA ASP A 182 -14.55 -1.68 -0.16
C ASP A 182 -14.96 -0.23 0.18
N ASP A 183 -15.92 -0.09 1.11
CA ASP A 183 -16.38 1.21 1.59
C ASP A 183 -15.25 1.99 2.26
N GLN A 184 -14.34 1.29 2.94
CA GLN A 184 -13.23 1.90 3.66
C GLN A 184 -12.23 2.58 2.71
N PHE A 185 -11.93 1.97 1.57
CA PHE A 185 -11.11 2.59 0.52
C PHE A 185 -11.75 3.87 0.00
N LEU A 186 -13.06 3.87 -0.25
CA LEU A 186 -13.77 5.06 -0.72
C LEU A 186 -13.81 6.17 0.31
N GLU A 187 -14.01 5.84 1.59
CA GLU A 187 -13.98 6.81 2.69
C GLU A 187 -12.58 7.42 2.82
N ARG A 188 -11.52 6.61 2.74
CA ARG A 188 -10.13 7.08 2.74
C ARG A 188 -9.84 8.00 1.56
N LEU A 189 -10.30 7.64 0.36
CA LEU A 189 -10.14 8.46 -0.85
C LEU A 189 -10.89 9.79 -0.74
N ALA A 190 -12.13 9.77 -0.26
CA ALA A 190 -12.90 11.00 -0.04
C ALA A 190 -12.28 11.90 1.02
N THR A 191 -11.78 11.33 2.12
CA THR A 191 -11.06 12.07 3.17
C THR A 191 -9.81 12.74 2.60
N TYR A 192 -9.05 12.02 1.76
CA TYR A 192 -7.85 12.56 1.11
C TYR A 192 -8.19 13.76 0.21
N LEU A 193 -9.34 13.72 -0.46
CA LEU A 193 -9.81 14.77 -1.33
C LEU A 193 -10.56 15.89 -0.59
N GLU A 194 -10.63 15.86 0.74
CA GLU A 194 -11.44 16.81 1.54
C GLU A 194 -12.92 16.82 1.12
N GLY A 195 -13.48 15.62 0.86
CA GLY A 195 -14.84 15.45 0.36
C GLY A 195 -15.68 14.42 1.13
N GLU A 196 -16.97 14.44 0.82
CA GLU A 196 -17.94 13.46 1.32
C GLU A 196 -18.29 12.43 0.24
N VAL A 197 -18.13 11.14 0.56
CA VAL A 197 -18.60 10.05 -0.31
C VAL A 197 -20.08 9.74 -0.07
N ARG A 198 -20.82 9.52 -1.14
CA ARG A 198 -22.19 8.98 -1.12
C ARG A 198 -22.32 7.82 -2.09
N ARG A 199 -22.91 6.71 -1.64
CA ARG A 199 -23.24 5.55 -2.48
C ARG A 199 -24.73 5.51 -2.81
N PRO A 200 -25.16 6.07 -3.96
CA PRO A 200 -26.55 5.92 -4.41
C PRO A 200 -26.91 4.48 -4.76
N THR A 201 -25.96 3.67 -5.23
CA THR A 201 -26.15 2.24 -5.56
C THR A 201 -24.87 1.45 -5.27
N PRO A 202 -24.91 0.12 -5.16
CA PRO A 202 -23.70 -0.69 -4.93
C PRO A 202 -22.58 -0.47 -5.97
N SER A 203 -22.94 -0.26 -7.24
CA SER A 203 -21.99 -0.05 -8.35
C SER A 203 -21.65 1.40 -8.64
N ARG A 204 -22.15 2.36 -7.83
CA ARG A 204 -21.95 3.80 -8.05
C ARG A 204 -21.67 4.52 -6.75
N ALA A 205 -20.61 5.31 -6.74
CA ALA A 205 -20.33 6.27 -5.68
C ALA A 205 -20.20 7.67 -6.26
N VAL A 206 -20.33 8.67 -5.41
CA VAL A 206 -20.14 10.08 -5.76
C VAL A 206 -19.34 10.71 -4.64
N ILE A 207 -18.22 11.34 -4.96
CA ILE A 207 -17.48 12.20 -4.03
C ILE A 207 -17.93 13.63 -4.31
N ARG A 208 -18.37 14.33 -3.27
CA ARG A 208 -18.66 15.77 -3.32
C ARG A 208 -17.51 16.49 -2.62
N LEU A 209 -16.97 17.50 -3.28
CA LEU A 209 -15.84 18.27 -2.80
C LEU A 209 -16.34 19.66 -2.39
N ASP A 210 -15.86 20.15 -1.26
CA ASP A 210 -16.30 21.45 -0.70
C ASP A 210 -15.60 22.67 -1.35
N GLY A 211 -14.69 22.42 -2.31
CA GLY A 211 -13.73 23.39 -2.84
C GLY A 211 -14.16 24.23 -4.04
N ALA A 212 -15.40 24.16 -4.51
CA ALA A 212 -15.85 24.98 -5.64
C ALA A 212 -16.17 26.41 -5.18
N GLU A 213 -15.15 27.26 -5.05
CA GLU A 213 -15.36 28.70 -5.10
C GLU A 213 -15.99 29.01 -6.48
N SER A 214 -17.28 29.35 -6.45
CA SER A 214 -18.02 29.80 -7.62
C SER A 214 -17.43 31.12 -8.10
N GLU A 215 -16.71 31.12 -9.23
CA GLU A 215 -16.50 32.34 -10.03
C GLU A 215 -17.77 32.78 -10.76
#